data_AF-A0A1V9FCX2-F1
#
_entry.id   AF-A0A1V9FCX2-F1
#
_cell.length_a   1.000
_cell.length_b   1.000
_cell.length_c   1.000
_cell.angle_alpha   90.00
_cell.angle_beta   90.00
_cell.angle_gamma   90.00
#
_symmetry.space_group_name_H-M   'P 1'
#
loop_
_entity.id
_entity.type
_entity.pdbx_description
1 polymer ?
#
loop_
_entity_poly.entity_id
_entity_poly.type
_entity_poly.pdbx_seq_one_letter_code
_entity_poly.pdbx_strand_id
1 'polypeptide(L)'
;MIRPPRQKWLLVLVAILLLTNIATLSIYWFKKPAHYGGSGRDGGHREKRMGQFLVDQMQFDAGQEAAYWKLRDSMIAIQKPVMDSIRSTKKRFFDLLNHAETTDSTLIAHSNEIAEMQKKLDLVTFRHFQKVRAICRPDQLQKFDTVIKEIVNRMTMFRRKLGDSTFKK
;
A
#
# COMPACT_ATOMS: atom_id res chain seq x y z
N MET A 1 -17.32 59.50 11.53
CA MET A 1 -18.07 58.24 11.73
C MET A 1 -19.22 58.19 10.75
N ILE A 2 -19.02 57.59 9.57
CA ILE A 2 -20.09 57.42 8.58
C ILE A 2 -20.70 56.05 8.85
N ARG A 3 -21.98 55.98 9.24
CA ARG A 3 -22.76 54.72 9.34
C ARG A 3 -23.45 54.51 7.98
N PRO A 4 -22.94 53.65 7.07
CA PRO A 4 -23.67 53.35 5.85
C PRO A 4 -25.09 52.86 6.15
N PRO A 5 -26.08 53.17 5.29
CA PRO A 5 -27.47 52.81 5.54
C PRO A 5 -27.56 51.30 5.75
N ARG A 6 -28.22 50.86 6.84
CA ARG A 6 -28.25 49.47 7.35
C ARG A 6 -28.37 48.40 6.25
N GLN A 7 -29.16 48.68 5.21
CA GLN A 7 -29.32 47.84 4.01
C GLN A 7 -28.03 47.56 3.23
N LYS A 8 -27.15 48.55 3.02
CA LYS A 8 -25.91 48.38 2.23
C LYS A 8 -24.85 47.58 3.00
N TRP A 9 -24.79 47.73 4.32
CA TRP A 9 -23.92 46.90 5.18
C TRP A 9 -24.36 45.45 5.22
N LEU A 10 -25.67 45.21 5.35
CA LEU A 10 -26.21 43.85 5.30
C LEU A 10 -25.90 43.19 3.96
N LEU A 11 -25.99 43.94 2.86
CA LEU A 11 -25.61 43.45 1.53
C LEU A 11 -24.12 43.09 1.42
N VAL A 12 -23.23 43.92 1.98
CA VAL A 12 -21.78 43.61 2.05
C VAL A 12 -21.52 42.37 2.89
N LEU A 13 -22.20 42.23 4.03
CA LEU A 13 -22.04 41.08 4.93
C LEU A 13 -22.54 39.78 4.28
N VAL A 14 -23.67 39.84 3.58
CA VAL A 14 -24.19 38.71 2.79
C VAL A 14 -23.24 38.33 1.65
N ALA A 15 -22.67 39.31 0.94
CA ALA A 15 -21.70 39.06 -0.12
C ALA A 15 -20.42 38.37 0.40
N ILE A 16 -19.91 38.79 1.56
CA ILE A 16 -18.74 38.16 2.20
C ILE A 16 -19.07 36.73 2.63
N LEU A 17 -20.25 36.50 3.21
CA LEU A 17 -20.69 35.15 3.62
C LEU A 17 -20.81 34.20 2.43
N LEU A 18 -21.32 34.72 1.30
CA LEU A 18 -21.48 33.96 0.07
C LEU A 18 -20.13 33.63 -0.57
N LEU A 19 -19.22 34.60 -0.66
CA LEU A 19 -17.85 34.37 -1.14
C LEU A 19 -17.09 33.36 -0.28
N THR A 20 -17.25 33.43 1.05
CA THR A 20 -16.60 32.50 1.98
C THR A 20 -17.13 31.08 1.80
N ASN A 21 -18.45 30.91 1.65
CA ASN A 21 -19.04 29.59 1.36
C ASN A 21 -18.61 29.04 -0.01
N ILE A 22 -18.53 29.88 -1.04
CA ILE A 22 -18.05 29.46 -2.36
C ILE A 22 -16.58 29.06 -2.28
N ALA A 23 -15.75 29.80 -1.54
CA ALA A 23 -14.35 29.47 -1.34
C ALA A 23 -14.16 28.14 -0.58
N THR A 24 -14.93 27.90 0.48
CA THR A 24 -14.85 26.62 1.23
C THR A 24 -15.36 25.45 0.40
N LEU A 25 -16.45 25.61 -0.36
CA LEU A 25 -16.93 24.60 -1.32
C LEU A 25 -15.91 24.33 -2.43
N SER A 26 -15.30 25.38 -2.98
CA SER A 26 -14.27 25.26 -4.02
C SER A 26 -13.03 24.54 -3.47
N ILE A 27 -12.54 24.92 -2.29
CA ILE A 27 -11.41 24.23 -1.64
C ILE A 27 -11.78 22.77 -1.35
N TYR A 28 -13.01 22.49 -0.93
CA TYR A 28 -13.46 21.12 -0.68
C TYR A 28 -13.56 20.29 -1.97
N TRP A 29 -13.97 20.90 -3.10
CA TRP A 29 -14.01 20.23 -4.41
C TRP A 29 -12.63 20.06 -5.05
N PHE A 30 -11.71 21.01 -4.86
CA PHE A 30 -10.33 20.93 -5.38
C PHE A 30 -9.40 20.12 -4.48
N LYS A 31 -9.66 20.06 -3.16
CA LYS A 31 -9.15 18.99 -2.30
C LYS A 31 -9.91 17.70 -2.63
N LYS A 32 -9.57 17.09 -3.76
CA LYS A 32 -9.84 15.65 -3.92
C LYS A 32 -9.21 14.96 -2.71
N PRO A 33 -9.98 14.27 -1.84
CA PRO A 33 -9.35 13.35 -0.92
C PRO A 33 -8.56 12.37 -1.81
N ALA A 34 -7.29 12.13 -1.50
CA ALA A 34 -6.61 10.98 -2.05
C ALA A 34 -7.51 9.78 -1.74
N HIS A 35 -8.22 9.28 -2.76
CA HIS A 35 -9.25 8.27 -2.62
C HIS A 35 -8.65 7.07 -1.86
N TYR A 36 -9.00 6.95 -0.60
CA TYR A 36 -8.72 5.78 0.21
C TYR A 36 -9.98 4.91 0.12
N GLY A 37 -10.03 4.05 -0.91
CA GLY A 37 -11.08 3.04 -1.05
C GLY A 37 -11.65 2.96 -2.45
N GLY A 38 -11.40 1.83 -3.12
CA GLY A 38 -12.02 1.53 -4.42
C GLY A 38 -11.20 0.56 -5.27
N SER A 39 -11.40 -0.74 -5.03
CA SER A 39 -11.25 -1.87 -5.96
C SER A 39 -10.19 -1.81 -7.09
N GLY A 40 -9.20 -2.70 -7.00
CA GLY A 40 -8.99 -3.67 -8.08
C GLY A 40 -7.85 -3.46 -9.09
N ARG A 41 -7.14 -2.32 -9.12
CA ARG A 41 -6.07 -2.10 -10.13
C ARG A 41 -4.82 -1.36 -9.66
N ASP A 42 -4.66 -1.17 -8.35
CA ASP A 42 -3.73 -0.17 -7.80
C ASP A 42 -2.53 -0.74 -7.01
N GLY A 43 -2.14 -1.99 -7.31
CA GLY A 43 -0.96 -2.60 -6.68
C GLY A 43 0.32 -1.79 -6.93
N GLY A 44 0.48 -1.26 -8.14
CA GLY A 44 1.66 -0.50 -8.54
C GLY A 44 1.81 0.85 -7.83
N HIS A 45 0.74 1.60 -7.58
CA HIS A 45 0.84 2.89 -6.89
C HIS A 45 1.19 2.73 -5.42
N ARG A 46 0.73 1.65 -4.80
CA ARG A 46 0.99 1.38 -3.39
C ARG A 46 2.39 0.83 -3.12
N GLU A 47 2.86 -0.07 -3.98
CA GLU A 47 4.24 -0.54 -3.96
C GLU A 47 5.22 0.61 -4.19
N LYS A 48 4.91 1.52 -5.11
CA LYS A 48 5.67 2.76 -5.33
C LYS A 48 5.70 3.65 -4.09
N ARG A 49 4.58 3.81 -3.38
CA ARG A 49 4.51 4.61 -2.13
C ARG A 49 5.38 4.02 -1.01
N MET A 50 5.38 2.70 -0.84
CA MET A 50 6.25 2.04 0.15
C MET A 50 7.73 2.20 -0.21
N GLY A 51 8.06 2.11 -1.50
CA GLY A 51 9.44 2.32 -1.96
C GLY A 51 9.90 3.77 -1.82
N GLN A 52 9.03 4.73 -2.16
CA GLN A 52 9.28 6.16 -1.94
C GLN A 52 9.50 6.47 -0.47
N PHE A 53 8.65 5.93 0.42
CA PHE A 53 8.84 6.08 1.86
C PHE A 53 10.23 5.63 2.32
N LEU A 54 10.74 4.50 1.80
CA LEU A 54 12.09 4.05 2.16
C LEU A 54 13.17 4.99 1.63
N VAL A 55 13.08 5.42 0.37
CA VAL A 55 14.04 6.37 -0.24
C VAL A 55 14.07 7.68 0.55
N ASP A 56 12.89 8.23 0.87
CA ASP A 56 12.73 9.48 1.61
C ASP A 56 13.23 9.36 3.05
N GLN A 57 12.88 8.27 3.75
CA GLN A 57 13.34 8.06 5.12
C GLN A 57 14.85 7.85 5.19
N MET A 58 15.42 7.13 4.24
CA MET A 58 16.85 6.83 4.22
C MET A 58 17.71 7.97 3.67
N GLN A 59 17.09 8.98 3.03
CA GLN A 59 17.77 10.08 2.36
C GLN A 59 18.84 9.53 1.40
N PHE A 60 18.42 8.62 0.53
CA PHE A 60 19.31 8.04 -0.47
C PHE A 60 19.81 9.11 -1.43
N ASP A 61 21.09 9.03 -1.79
CA ASP A 61 21.63 9.82 -2.88
C ASP A 61 21.14 9.29 -4.25
N ALA A 62 21.40 10.04 -5.32
CA ALA A 62 20.94 9.68 -6.66
C ALA A 62 21.44 8.31 -7.13
N GLY A 63 22.64 7.88 -6.71
CA GLY A 63 23.20 6.58 -7.05
C GLY A 63 22.51 5.45 -6.29
N GLN A 64 22.32 5.63 -4.98
CA GLN A 64 21.60 4.69 -4.12
C GLN A 64 20.13 4.55 -4.53
N GLU A 65 19.48 5.67 -4.86
CA GLU A 65 18.10 5.68 -5.31
C GLU A 65 17.96 4.88 -6.62
N ALA A 66 18.79 5.15 -7.63
CA ALA A 66 18.76 4.41 -8.89
C ALA A 66 18.99 2.91 -8.69
N ALA A 67 19.92 2.53 -7.80
CA ALA A 67 20.14 1.14 -7.44
C ALA A 67 18.92 0.51 -6.73
N TYR A 68 18.29 1.26 -5.82
CA TYR A 68 17.09 0.83 -5.12
C TYR A 68 15.92 0.57 -6.07
N TRP A 69 15.63 1.47 -7.01
CA TRP A 69 14.53 1.29 -7.98
C TRP A 69 14.75 0.01 -8.82
N LYS A 70 15.98 -0.26 -9.28
CA LYS A 70 16.33 -1.51 -9.98
C LYS A 70 16.12 -2.75 -9.11
N LEU A 71 16.58 -2.73 -7.87
CA LEU A 71 16.40 -3.84 -6.93
C LEU A 71 14.92 -4.11 -6.66
N ARG A 72 14.10 -3.07 -6.51
CA ARG A 72 12.66 -3.21 -6.31
C ARG A 72 11.98 -3.77 -7.55
N ASP A 73 12.27 -3.25 -8.74
CA ASP A 73 11.64 -3.73 -9.97
C ASP A 73 11.95 -5.21 -10.22
N SER A 74 13.19 -5.64 -9.92
CA SER A 74 13.54 -7.07 -9.96
C SER A 74 12.75 -7.91 -8.96
N MET A 75 12.50 -7.40 -7.75
CA MET A 75 11.69 -8.09 -6.73
C MET A 75 10.24 -8.21 -7.19
N ILE A 76 9.65 -7.12 -7.69
CA ILE A 76 8.26 -7.08 -8.15
C ILE A 76 8.04 -8.04 -9.32
N ALA A 77 8.98 -8.08 -10.27
CA ALA A 77 8.92 -9.00 -11.41
C ALA A 77 8.88 -10.48 -10.98
N ILE A 78 9.57 -10.82 -9.88
CA ILE A 78 9.56 -12.18 -9.30
C ILE A 78 8.32 -12.42 -8.42
N GLN A 79 7.90 -11.43 -7.64
CA GLN A 79 6.82 -11.59 -6.67
C GLN A 79 5.43 -11.67 -7.32
N LYS A 80 5.18 -10.88 -8.36
CA LYS A 80 3.89 -10.85 -9.07
C LYS A 80 3.40 -12.23 -9.51
N PRO A 81 4.17 -13.01 -10.30
CA PRO A 81 3.71 -14.33 -10.75
C PRO A 81 3.48 -15.28 -9.58
N VAL A 82 4.32 -15.24 -8.54
CA VAL A 82 4.14 -16.11 -7.35
C VAL A 82 2.86 -15.74 -6.59
N MET A 83 2.56 -14.45 -6.43
CA MET A 83 1.32 -13.99 -5.79
C MET A 83 0.07 -14.40 -6.60
N ASP A 84 0.14 -14.33 -7.93
CA ASP A 84 -0.94 -14.78 -8.79
C ASP A 84 -1.12 -16.30 -8.73
N SER A 85 -0.03 -17.07 -8.68
CA SER A 85 -0.08 -18.51 -8.42
C SER A 85 -0.74 -18.82 -7.08
N ILE A 86 -0.35 -18.14 -5.99
CA ILE A 86 -0.98 -18.31 -4.67
C ILE A 86 -2.49 -18.04 -4.74
N ARG A 87 -2.92 -16.98 -5.43
CA ARG A 87 -4.35 -16.69 -5.60
C ARG A 87 -5.08 -17.80 -6.33
N SER A 88 -4.48 -18.30 -7.42
CA SER A 88 -5.07 -19.39 -8.21
C SER A 88 -5.14 -20.72 -7.43
N THR A 89 -4.08 -21.08 -6.70
CA THR A 89 -4.05 -22.30 -5.88
C THR A 89 -4.99 -22.19 -4.69
N LYS A 90 -5.11 -21.02 -4.06
CA LYS A 90 -6.13 -20.78 -3.02
C LYS A 90 -7.54 -20.95 -3.55
N LYS A 91 -7.82 -20.43 -4.76
CA LYS A 91 -9.13 -20.63 -5.39
C LYS A 91 -9.42 -22.11 -5.58
N ARG A 92 -8.49 -22.86 -6.18
CA ARG A 92 -8.60 -24.32 -6.36
C ARG A 92 -8.76 -25.06 -5.04
N PHE A 93 -8.04 -24.64 -4.00
CA PHE A 93 -8.14 -25.21 -2.66
C PHE A 93 -9.54 -25.07 -2.07
N PHE A 94 -10.17 -23.90 -2.21
CA PHE A 94 -11.54 -23.70 -1.74
C PHE A 94 -12.59 -24.28 -2.69
N ASP A 95 -12.29 -24.43 -3.97
CA ASP A 95 -13.17 -25.13 -4.92
C ASP A 95 -13.36 -26.62 -4.52
N LEU A 96 -12.44 -27.21 -3.73
CA LEU A 96 -12.58 -28.55 -3.14
C LEU A 96 -13.86 -28.72 -2.30
N LEU A 97 -14.41 -27.64 -1.75
CA LEU A 97 -15.68 -27.68 -1.01
C LEU A 97 -16.86 -28.15 -1.87
N ASN A 98 -16.76 -28.06 -3.19
CA ASN A 98 -17.79 -28.53 -4.13
C ASN A 98 -17.65 -30.03 -4.46
N HIS A 99 -16.63 -30.71 -3.94
CA HIS A 99 -16.38 -32.12 -4.18
C HIS A 99 -16.83 -32.95 -2.96
N ALA A 100 -17.71 -33.92 -3.19
CA ALA A 100 -18.34 -34.73 -2.15
C ALA A 100 -17.37 -35.60 -1.34
N GLU A 101 -16.16 -35.87 -1.86
CA GLU A 101 -15.16 -36.76 -1.24
C GLU A 101 -13.76 -36.12 -1.20
N THR A 102 -13.64 -34.97 -0.54
CA THR A 102 -12.30 -34.41 -0.26
C THR A 102 -11.72 -35.09 0.98
N THR A 103 -10.58 -35.78 0.83
CA THR A 103 -9.88 -36.43 1.95
C THR A 103 -8.91 -35.47 2.64
N ASP A 104 -8.64 -35.68 3.93
CA ASP A 104 -7.68 -34.86 4.70
C ASP A 104 -6.28 -34.83 4.05
N SER A 105 -5.86 -35.93 3.44
CA SER A 105 -4.59 -36.00 2.70
C SER A 105 -4.53 -35.00 1.56
N THR A 106 -5.62 -34.86 0.78
CA THR A 106 -5.70 -33.88 -0.32
C THR A 106 -5.71 -32.44 0.19
N LEU A 107 -6.40 -32.17 1.31
CA LEU A 107 -6.39 -30.84 1.94
C LEU A 107 -4.99 -30.44 2.39
N ILE A 108 -4.26 -31.35 3.04
CA ILE A 108 -2.89 -31.12 3.50
C ILE A 108 -1.96 -30.87 2.30
N ALA A 109 -2.09 -31.65 1.23
CA ALA A 109 -1.26 -31.49 0.03
C ALA A 109 -1.43 -30.10 -0.61
N HIS A 110 -2.68 -29.66 -0.83
CA HIS A 110 -2.95 -28.34 -1.39
C HIS A 110 -2.56 -27.18 -0.46
N SER A 111 -2.74 -27.36 0.86
CA SER A 111 -2.27 -26.39 1.86
C SER A 111 -0.74 -26.25 1.83
N ASN A 112 -0.02 -27.36 1.70
CA ASN A 112 1.45 -27.36 1.60
C ASN A 112 1.94 -26.65 0.33
N GLU A 113 1.23 -26.81 -0.79
CA GLU A 113 1.55 -26.10 -2.04
C GLU A 113 1.48 -24.56 -1.85
N ILE A 114 0.43 -24.09 -1.16
CA ILE A 114 0.29 -22.67 -0.79
C ILE A 114 1.42 -22.23 0.15
N ALA A 115 1.76 -23.07 1.14
CA ALA A 115 2.82 -22.78 2.11
C ALA A 115 4.21 -22.65 1.45
N GLU A 116 4.57 -23.54 0.52
CA GLU A 116 5.85 -23.46 -0.21
C GLU A 116 5.95 -22.20 -1.07
N MET A 117 4.87 -21.78 -1.73
CA MET A 117 4.85 -20.51 -2.46
C MET A 117 4.97 -19.30 -1.52
N GLN A 118 4.33 -19.35 -0.36
CA GLN A 118 4.42 -18.30 0.66
C GLN A 118 5.86 -18.17 1.18
N LYS A 119 6.51 -19.29 1.47
CA LYS A 119 7.94 -19.37 1.84
C LYS A 119 8.84 -18.77 0.77
N LYS A 120 8.57 -19.04 -0.52
CA LYS A 120 9.31 -18.43 -1.64
C LYS A 120 9.19 -16.90 -1.63
N LEU A 121 7.99 -16.34 -1.38
CA LEU A 121 7.80 -14.89 -1.26
C LEU A 121 8.59 -14.30 -0.08
N ASP A 122 8.55 -14.96 1.06
CA ASP A 122 9.23 -14.48 2.27
C ASP A 122 10.77 -14.47 2.06
N LEU A 123 11.33 -15.51 1.41
CA LEU A 123 12.74 -15.56 1.03
C LEU A 123 13.14 -14.46 0.03
N VAL A 124 12.32 -14.21 -0.99
CA VAL A 124 12.57 -13.13 -1.96
C VAL A 124 12.56 -11.78 -1.27
N THR A 125 11.62 -11.55 -0.37
CA THR A 125 11.49 -10.30 0.39
C THR A 125 12.70 -10.08 1.31
N PHE A 126 13.12 -11.12 2.03
CA PHE A 126 14.30 -11.04 2.89
C PHE A 126 15.57 -10.72 2.09
N ARG A 127 15.79 -11.42 0.97
CA ARG A 127 16.93 -11.17 0.08
C ARG A 127 16.89 -9.77 -0.53
N HIS A 128 15.71 -9.23 -0.82
CA HIS A 128 15.58 -7.85 -1.26
C HIS A 128 16.09 -6.88 -0.19
N PHE A 129 15.63 -7.00 1.05
CA PHE A 129 16.12 -6.13 2.14
C PHE A 129 17.60 -6.31 2.42
N GLN A 130 18.14 -7.53 2.29
CA GLN A 130 19.58 -7.75 2.38
C GLN A 130 20.36 -6.97 1.31
N LYS A 131 19.88 -6.97 0.06
CA LYS A 131 20.48 -6.18 -1.03
C LYS A 131 20.33 -4.68 -0.81
N VAL A 132 19.19 -4.22 -0.29
CA VAL A 132 19.00 -2.81 0.04
C VAL A 132 19.91 -2.38 1.18
N ARG A 133 20.11 -3.22 2.20
CA ARG A 133 21.07 -2.94 3.27
C ARG A 133 22.50 -2.76 2.74
N ALA A 134 22.87 -3.53 1.72
CA ALA A 134 24.21 -3.49 1.14
C ALA A 134 24.52 -2.19 0.34
N ILE A 135 23.49 -1.48 -0.13
CA ILE A 135 23.66 -0.18 -0.80
C ILE A 135 23.63 1.00 0.18
N CYS A 136 23.25 0.77 1.44
CA CYS A 136 23.25 1.79 2.48
C CYS A 136 24.68 2.09 2.94
N ARG A 137 24.95 3.36 3.25
CA ARG A 137 26.20 3.79 3.89
C ARG A 137 26.21 3.45 5.39
N PRO A 138 27.38 3.41 6.05
CA PRO A 138 27.47 3.06 7.47
C PRO A 138 26.62 3.93 8.40
N ASP A 139 26.52 5.24 8.12
CA ASP A 139 25.67 6.21 8.83
C ASP A 139 24.18 5.92 8.70
N GLN A 140 23.77 5.26 7.61
CA GLN A 140 22.38 4.93 7.32
C GLN A 140 21.93 3.60 7.97
N LEU A 141 22.85 2.71 8.32
CA LEU A 141 22.51 1.35 8.78
C LEU A 141 21.65 1.32 10.05
N GLN A 142 21.91 2.22 11.01
CA GLN A 142 21.12 2.29 12.24
C GLN A 142 19.67 2.71 11.96
N LYS A 143 19.46 3.65 11.02
CA LYS A 143 18.13 4.09 10.61
C LYS A 143 17.41 3.01 9.81
N PHE A 144 18.14 2.28 8.97
CA PHE A 144 17.62 1.16 8.19
C PHE A 144 16.94 0.11 9.07
N ASP A 145 17.59 -0.30 10.17
CA ASP A 145 17.06 -1.34 11.05
C ASP A 145 15.71 -0.93 11.69
N THR A 146 15.52 0.36 12.00
CA THR A 146 14.25 0.88 12.52
C THR A 146 13.19 0.96 11.43
N VAL A 147 13.53 1.48 10.24
CA VAL A 147 12.58 1.65 9.13
C VAL A 147 12.09 0.30 8.61
N ILE A 148 12.96 -0.71 8.52
CA ILE A 148 12.56 -2.07 8.12
C ILE A 148 11.58 -2.68 9.10
N LYS A 149 11.77 -2.51 10.42
CA LYS A 149 10.80 -2.99 11.41
C LYS A 149 9.42 -2.37 11.20
N GLU A 150 9.37 -1.07 10.92
CA GLU A 150 8.11 -0.39 10.62
C GLU A 150 7.46 -0.92 9.32
N ILE A 151 8.26 -1.09 8.27
CA ILE A 151 7.79 -1.64 6.99
C ILE A 151 7.26 -3.07 7.16
N VAL A 152 7.96 -3.92 7.91
CA VAL A 152 7.53 -5.29 8.21
C VAL A 152 6.23 -5.29 9.01
N ASN A 153 6.11 -4.45 10.04
CA ASN A 153 4.89 -4.32 10.83
C ASN A 153 3.70 -3.87 9.97
N ARG A 154 3.91 -2.93 9.04
CA ARG A 154 2.86 -2.54 8.09
C ARG A 154 2.48 -3.71 7.18
N MET A 155 3.46 -4.45 6.64
CA MET A 155 3.20 -5.60 5.78
C MET A 155 2.41 -6.72 6.47
N THR A 156 2.75 -7.06 7.72
CA THR A 156 2.05 -8.11 8.48
C THR A 156 0.61 -7.73 8.82
N MET A 157 0.37 -6.46 9.18
CA MET A 157 -0.98 -5.92 9.43
C MET A 157 -1.87 -5.98 8.18
N PHE A 158 -1.31 -5.74 6.99
CA PHE A 158 -2.06 -5.83 5.75
C PHE A 158 -2.38 -7.26 5.32
N ARG A 159 -1.52 -8.23 5.62
CA ARG A 159 -1.81 -9.65 5.37
C ARG A 159 -3.08 -10.10 6.11
N ARG A 160 -3.32 -9.59 7.33
CA ARG A 160 -4.59 -9.81 8.07
C ARG A 160 -5.79 -9.12 7.40
N LYS A 161 -5.66 -7.84 7.06
CA LYS A 161 -6.80 -7.04 6.57
C LYS A 161 -7.33 -7.49 5.19
N LEU A 162 -6.48 -8.05 4.33
CA LEU A 162 -6.90 -8.58 3.03
C LEU A 162 -7.75 -9.86 3.20
N GLY A 163 -7.45 -10.70 4.20
CA GLY A 163 -8.23 -11.89 4.53
C GLY A 163 -9.66 -11.57 4.95
N ASP A 164 -9.85 -10.55 5.79
CA ASP A 164 -11.18 -10.10 6.25
C ASP A 164 -12.04 -9.51 5.11
N SER A 165 -11.42 -8.85 4.14
CA SER A 165 -12.16 -8.19 3.05
C SER A 165 -12.73 -9.16 1.99
N THR A 166 -12.16 -10.36 1.88
CA THR A 166 -12.65 -11.42 0.99
C THR A 166 -13.86 -12.19 1.54
N PHE A 167 -14.19 -12.04 2.82
CA PHE A 167 -15.28 -12.79 3.48
C PHE A 167 -16.59 -11.99 3.62
N LYS A 168 -16.61 -10.70 3.22
CA LYS A 168 -17.77 -9.80 3.35
C LYS A 168 -18.57 -9.57 2.07
N LYS A 169 -18.56 -10.52 1.13
CA LYS A 169 -19.46 -10.48 -0.04
C LYS A 169 -20.39 -11.67 -0.06
#